data_AF-A0A845A9R9-F1
#
_entry.id   AF-A0A845A9R9-F1
#
_cell.length_a   1.000
_cell.length_b   1.000
_cell.length_c   1.000
_cell.angle_alpha   90.00
_cell.angle_beta   90.00
_cell.angle_gamma   90.00
#
_symmetry.space_group_name_H-M   'P 1'
#
loop_
_entity.id
_entity.type
_entity.pdbx_description
1 polymer ?
#
loop_
_entity_poly.entity_id
_entity_poly.type
_entity_poly.pdbx_seq_one_letter_code
_entity_poly.pdbx_strand_id
1 'polypeptide(L)'
;MARIADSEIERLKADVSLVRLVESSGVKLARKGKDELAGRCPFHDDDTPSLSVNAAKNLFRCFGCDASGGPIDWVMKAEGVSFRHAAELLRDGAAVRDGPQRSRYRCRNLSLLRRCSGQV
;
A
#
# COMPACT_ATOMS: atom_id res chain seq x y z
N MET A 1 3.41 17.92 -12.88
CA MET A 1 3.12 16.59 -12.32
C MET A 1 4.44 16.00 -11.84
N ALA A 2 4.58 15.70 -10.55
CA ALA A 2 5.83 15.20 -10.00
C ALA A 2 6.10 13.78 -10.54
N ARG A 3 7.12 13.66 -11.41
CA ARG A 3 7.73 12.36 -11.72
C ARG A 3 8.50 11.96 -10.47
N ILE A 4 8.03 10.93 -9.77
CA ILE A 4 8.85 10.28 -8.74
C ILE A 4 10.04 9.68 -9.50
N ALA A 5 11.25 10.06 -9.12
CA ALA A 5 12.46 9.54 -9.76
C ALA A 5 12.60 8.04 -9.43
N ASP A 6 12.97 7.23 -10.42
CA ASP A 6 13.15 5.79 -10.25
C ASP A 6 14.15 5.44 -9.13
N SER A 7 15.19 6.26 -8.96
CA SER A 7 16.15 6.13 -7.85
C SER A 7 15.52 6.32 -6.47
N GLU A 8 14.49 7.18 -6.34
CA GLU A 8 13.76 7.33 -5.08
C GLU A 8 12.91 6.09 -4.79
N ILE A 9 12.33 5.49 -5.83
CA ILE A 9 11.53 4.27 -5.71
C ILE A 9 12.42 3.11 -5.22
N GLU A 10 13.63 2.99 -5.73
CA GLU A 10 14.59 1.98 -5.28
C GLU A 10 15.02 2.20 -3.83
N ARG A 11 15.26 3.44 -3.42
CA ARG A 11 15.56 3.76 -2.01
C ARG A 11 14.41 3.39 -1.08
N LEU A 12 13.17 3.74 -1.45
CA LEU A 12 11.99 3.40 -0.67
C LEU A 12 11.80 1.88 -0.55
N LYS A 13 12.06 1.12 -1.62
CA LYS A 13 12.00 -0.35 -1.58
C LYS A 13 13.08 -0.96 -0.67
N ALA A 14 14.25 -0.32 -0.57
CA ALA A 14 15.36 -0.80 0.26
C ALA A 14 15.16 -0.45 1.75
N ASP A 15 14.59 0.71 2.04
CA ASP A 15 14.34 1.18 3.42
C ASP A 15 13.13 0.47 4.05
N VAL A 16 12.07 0.25 3.26
CA VAL A 16 10.82 -0.32 3.74
C VAL A 16 10.92 -1.85 3.85
N SER A 17 10.88 -2.35 5.08
CA SER A 17 10.85 -3.79 5.38
C SER A 17 9.47 -4.39 5.14
N LEU A 18 9.34 -5.28 4.15
CA LEU A 18 8.07 -5.91 3.80
C LEU A 18 7.46 -6.72 4.97
N VAL A 19 8.33 -7.37 5.77
CA VAL A 19 7.92 -8.15 6.95
C VAL A 19 7.11 -7.29 7.92
N ARG A 20 7.59 -6.07 8.23
CA ARG A 20 6.88 -5.15 9.13
C ARG A 20 5.53 -4.70 8.59
N LEU A 21 5.43 -4.44 7.28
CA LEU A 21 4.16 -4.05 6.66
C LEU A 21 3.12 -5.17 6.76
N VAL A 22 3.56 -6.41 6.55
CA VAL A 22 2.69 -7.59 6.65
C VAL A 22 2.27 -7.84 8.10
N GLU A 23 3.19 -7.71 9.06
CA GLU A 23 2.88 -7.78 10.50
C GLU A 23 1.90 -6.68 10.93
N SER A 24 2.08 -5.45 10.43
CA SER A 24 1.18 -4.31 10.67
C SER A 24 -0.22 -4.53 10.11
N SER A 25 -0.36 -5.39 9.10
CA SER A 25 -1.66 -5.78 8.53
C SER A 25 -2.38 -6.86 9.37
N GLY A 26 -1.82 -7.23 10.53
CA GLY A 26 -2.39 -8.25 11.43
C GLY A 26 -2.08 -9.69 11.03
N VAL A 27 -1.18 -9.89 10.05
CA VAL A 27 -0.80 -11.24 9.60
C VAL A 27 0.26 -11.82 10.54
N LYS A 28 -0.06 -12.97 11.13
CA LYS A 28 0.93 -13.76 11.88
C LYS A 28 1.84 -14.50 10.90
N LEU A 29 3.09 -14.06 10.82
CA LEU A 29 4.12 -14.71 10.01
C LEU A 29 4.85 -15.78 10.82
N ALA A 30 4.88 -17.00 10.29
CA ALA A 30 5.69 -18.11 10.79
C ALA A 30 6.95 -18.26 9.95
N ARG A 31 8.13 -18.23 10.58
CA ARG A 31 9.40 -18.50 9.88
C ARG A 31 9.45 -19.97 9.46
N LYS A 32 9.60 -20.22 8.16
CA LYS A 32 9.76 -21.56 7.57
C LYS A 32 11.22 -21.86 7.20
N GLY A 33 11.99 -20.84 6.85
CA GLY A 33 13.41 -20.96 6.49
C GLY A 33 14.25 -19.82 7.05
N LYS A 34 15.48 -19.67 6.52
CA LYS A 34 16.41 -18.62 6.94
C LYS A 34 15.87 -17.22 6.64
N ASP A 35 15.25 -17.06 5.48
CA ASP A 35 14.71 -15.79 4.98
C ASP A 35 13.27 -15.91 4.44
N GLU A 36 12.63 -17.07 4.64
CA GLU A 36 11.27 -17.36 4.19
C GLU A 36 10.29 -17.40 5.37
N LEU A 37 9.24 -16.59 5.24
CA LEU A 37 8.16 -16.40 6.21
C LEU A 37 6.85 -16.81 5.53
N ALA A 38 6.08 -17.68 6.16
CA ALA A 38 4.77 -18.09 5.68
C ALA A 38 3.66 -17.50 6.56
N GLY A 39 2.54 -17.09 5.98
CA GLY A 39 1.42 -16.52 6.71
C GLY A 39 0.08 -16.78 6.05
N ARG A 40 -1.00 -16.42 6.76
CA ARG A 40 -2.33 -16.31 6.18
C ARG A 40 -2.40 -15.00 5.40
N CYS A 41 -3.00 -15.05 4.22
CA CYS A 41 -3.17 -13.85 3.42
C CYS A 41 -4.36 -13.04 3.94
N PRO A 42 -4.25 -11.71 4.11
CA PRO A 42 -5.37 -10.87 4.56
C PRO A 42 -6.31 -10.49 3.40
N PHE A 43 -5.92 -10.76 2.15
CA PHE A 43 -6.66 -10.34 0.95
C PHE A 43 -7.71 -11.34 0.48
N HIS A 44 -7.70 -12.56 0.99
CA HIS A 44 -8.69 -13.58 0.69
C HIS A 44 -8.94 -14.42 1.93
N ASP A 45 -10.21 -14.77 2.15
CA ASP A 45 -10.63 -15.59 3.29
C ASP A 45 -10.42 -17.07 2.90
N ASP A 46 -9.20 -17.56 3.13
CA ASP A 46 -8.84 -18.97 2.96
C ASP A 46 -8.15 -19.47 4.23
N ASP A 47 -8.47 -20.70 4.64
CA ASP A 47 -7.95 -21.27 5.89
C ASP A 47 -6.47 -21.71 5.75
N THR A 48 -5.96 -21.77 4.51
CA THR A 48 -4.61 -22.22 4.21
C THR A 48 -3.58 -21.08 4.29
N PRO A 49 -2.42 -21.26 4.95
CA PRO A 49 -1.34 -20.28 4.94
C PRO A 49 -0.64 -20.22 3.58
N SER A 50 -1.25 -19.52 2.63
CA SER A 50 -0.83 -19.45 1.22
C SER A 50 0.10 -18.27 0.89
N LEU A 51 0.43 -17.42 1.87
CA LEU A 51 1.34 -16.28 1.69
C LEU A 51 2.77 -16.70 2.02
N SER A 52 3.70 -16.54 1.08
CA SER A 52 5.14 -16.65 1.31
C SER A 52 5.80 -15.27 1.13
N VAL A 53 6.60 -14.88 2.12
CA VAL A 53 7.33 -13.62 2.20
C VAL A 53 8.81 -13.93 2.31
N ASN A 54 9.60 -13.38 1.40
CA ASN A 54 11.05 -13.47 1.45
C ASN A 54 11.64 -12.17 1.98
N ALA A 55 12.23 -12.23 3.18
CA ALA A 55 12.81 -11.06 3.85
C ALA A 55 14.09 -10.55 3.15
N ALA A 56 14.92 -11.45 2.63
CA ALA A 56 16.18 -11.08 1.97
C ALA A 56 15.94 -10.35 0.63
N LYS A 57 14.91 -10.76 -0.12
CA LYS A 57 14.55 -10.13 -1.40
C LYS A 57 13.49 -9.04 -1.28
N ASN A 58 12.87 -8.87 -0.11
CA ASN A 58 11.72 -7.97 0.12
C ASN A 58 10.58 -8.20 -0.87
N LEU A 59 10.27 -9.46 -1.14
CA LEU A 59 9.22 -9.88 -2.08
C LEU A 59 8.18 -10.74 -1.34
N PHE A 60 6.92 -10.64 -1.78
CA PHE A 60 5.87 -11.54 -1.35
C PHE A 60 5.23 -12.25 -2.56
N ARG A 61 4.74 -13.45 -2.32
CA ARG A 61 3.92 -14.23 -3.26
C ARG A 61 2.82 -14.91 -2.47
N CYS A 62 1.59 -14.74 -2.90
CA CYS A 62 0.46 -15.52 -2.42
C CYS A 62 0.01 -16.49 -3.51
N PHE A 63 -0.04 -17.78 -3.17
CA PHE A 63 -0.44 -18.84 -4.10
C PHE A 63 -1.97 -18.92 -4.30
N GLY A 64 -2.77 -18.32 -3.41
CA GLY A 64 -4.24 -18.32 -3.51
C GLY A 64 -4.79 -17.20 -4.40
N CYS A 65 -4.30 -15.97 -4.25
CA CYS A 65 -4.79 -14.80 -4.99
C CYS A 65 -3.88 -14.37 -6.16
N ASP A 66 -2.85 -15.15 -6.47
CA ASP A 66 -1.75 -14.83 -7.41
C ASP A 66 -1.06 -13.48 -7.14
N ALA A 67 -1.30 -12.86 -5.98
CA ALA A 67 -0.70 -11.59 -5.65
C ALA A 67 0.80 -11.79 -5.44
N SER A 68 1.59 -11.01 -6.18
CA SER A 68 3.03 -10.97 -6.02
C SER A 68 3.56 -9.59 -6.26
N GLY A 69 4.55 -9.21 -5.48
CA GLY A 69 5.20 -7.93 -5.66
C GLY A 69 6.13 -7.59 -4.52
N GLY A 70 6.52 -6.33 -4.49
CA GLY A 70 7.31 -5.73 -3.42
C GLY A 70 6.45 -4.97 -2.41
N PRO A 71 7.09 -4.17 -1.53
CA PRO A 71 6.40 -3.46 -0.46
C PRO A 71 5.36 -2.46 -0.98
N ILE A 72 5.61 -1.84 -2.13
CA ILE A 72 4.67 -0.89 -2.75
C ILE A 72 3.41 -1.61 -3.22
N ASP A 73 3.54 -2.79 -3.84
CA ASP A 73 2.40 -3.57 -4.32
C ASP A 73 1.51 -4.06 -3.18
N TRP A 74 2.14 -4.43 -2.06
CA TRP A 74 1.43 -4.75 -0.83
C TRP A 74 0.56 -3.57 -0.36
N VAL A 75 1.13 -2.36 -0.28
CA VAL A 75 0.38 -1.15 0.15
C VAL A 75 -0.73 -0.81 -0.83
N MET A 76 -0.49 -0.95 -2.14
CA MET A 76 -1.54 -0.74 -3.15
C MET A 76 -2.73 -1.68 -2.92
N LYS A 77 -2.48 -2.95 -2.58
CA LYS A 77 -3.55 -3.93 -2.33
C LYS A 77 -4.21 -3.75 -0.96
N ALA A 78 -3.44 -3.42 0.08
CA ALA A 78 -3.95 -3.19 1.43
C ALA A 78 -4.87 -1.97 1.51
N GLU A 79 -4.45 -0.85 0.93
CA GLU A 79 -5.20 0.41 0.99
C GLU A 79 -6.10 0.64 -0.24
N GLY A 80 -5.94 -0.15 -1.31
CA GLY A 80 -6.68 0.03 -2.56
C GLY A 80 -6.29 1.29 -3.34
N VAL A 81 -5.02 1.70 -3.25
CA VAL A 81 -4.53 2.99 -3.75
C VAL A 81 -3.64 2.84 -4.98
N SER A 82 -3.55 3.90 -5.79
CA SER A 82 -2.65 3.92 -6.96
C SER A 82 -1.17 3.89 -6.56
N PHE A 83 -0.30 3.40 -7.45
CA PHE A 83 1.15 3.32 -7.23
C PHE A 83 1.77 4.62 -6.72
N ARG A 84 1.37 5.76 -7.29
CA ARG A 84 1.86 7.07 -6.87
C ARG A 84 1.47 7.37 -5.43
N HIS A 85 0.22 7.10 -5.08
CA HIS A 85 -0.28 7.35 -3.73
C HIS A 85 0.33 6.37 -2.72
N ALA A 86 0.54 5.10 -3.09
CA ALA A 86 1.28 4.14 -2.28
C ALA A 86 2.73 4.61 -2.04
N ALA A 87 3.41 5.11 -3.06
CA ALA A 87 4.75 5.67 -2.91
C ALA A 87 4.75 6.93 -2.03
N GLU A 88 3.75 7.81 -2.16
CA GLU A 88 3.57 8.97 -1.28
C GLU A 88 3.31 8.53 0.17
N LEU A 89 2.44 7.53 0.41
CA LEU A 89 2.18 6.95 1.73
C LEU A 89 3.40 6.26 2.34
N LEU A 90 4.27 5.66 1.54
CA LEU A 90 5.52 5.08 2.03
C LEU A 90 6.56 6.16 2.33
N ARG A 91 6.60 7.25 1.57
CA ARG A 91 7.43 8.43 1.87
C ARG A 91 6.96 9.10 3.16
N ASP A 92 5.65 9.25 3.32
CA ASP A 92 5.01 9.84 4.49
C ASP A 92 5.01 8.90 5.70
N GLY A 93 4.88 7.59 5.50
CA GLY A 93 4.95 6.58 6.55
C GLY A 93 6.39 6.30 7.03
N ALA A 94 7.41 6.51 6.19
CA ALA A 94 8.81 6.61 6.63
C ALA A 94 9.08 7.92 7.39
N ALA A 95 8.23 8.93 7.19
CA ALA A 95 8.23 10.19 7.91
C ALA A 95 6.95 10.32 8.74
N VAL A 96 6.69 9.41 9.71
CA VAL A 96 5.56 9.50 10.67
C VAL A 96 5.55 10.87 11.34
N ARG A 97 4.99 11.89 10.67
CA ARG A 97 4.70 13.28 11.03
C ARG A 97 4.21 14.00 9.75
N ASP A 98 2.98 13.76 9.32
CA ASP A 98 1.93 14.79 9.24
C ASP A 98 0.82 14.43 8.23
N GLY A 99 -0.31 13.96 8.77
CA GLY A 99 -1.61 14.41 8.31
C GLY A 99 -2.25 13.71 7.09
N PRO A 100 -3.59 13.62 7.07
CA PRO A 100 -4.31 12.83 6.08
C PRO A 100 -4.26 13.55 4.71
N GLN A 101 -3.53 13.00 3.75
CA GLN A 101 -3.73 13.36 2.34
C GLN A 101 -4.98 12.66 1.81
N ARG A 102 -6.12 13.09 2.34
CA ARG A 102 -7.45 12.82 1.81
C ARG A 102 -7.46 13.39 0.40
N SER A 103 -7.32 12.51 -0.59
CA SER A 103 -7.55 12.80 -2.00
C SER A 103 -9.00 13.28 -2.17
N ARG A 104 -9.22 14.56 -1.90
CA ARG A 104 -10.34 15.31 -2.42
C ARG A 104 -10.09 15.38 -3.93
N TYR A 105 -10.68 14.47 -4.68
CA TYR A 105 -11.04 14.73 -6.06
C TYR A 105 -11.98 15.93 -6.08
N ARG A 106 -11.39 17.12 -6.03
CA ARG A 106 -12.03 18.39 -6.28
C ARG A 106 -11.65 18.76 -7.70
N CYS A 107 -12.46 18.32 -8.65
CA CYS A 107 -12.66 19.05 -9.90
C CYS A 107 -14.12 19.50 -9.87
N ARG A 108 -14.43 20.74 -9.49
CA ARG A 108 -14.17 21.98 -10.24
C ARG A 108 -14.98 22.01 -11.55
N ASN A 109 -16.31 21.94 -11.42
CA ASN A 109 -17.20 22.61 -12.36
C ASN A 109 -17.62 23.95 -11.77
N LEU A 110 -16.80 24.96 -12.05
CA LEU A 110 -17.13 26.37 -11.90
C LEU A 110 -17.94 26.79 -13.13
N SER A 111 -19.22 26.45 -13.19
CA SER A 111 -20.09 26.94 -14.27
C SER A 111 -21.59 26.78 -13.99
N LEU A 112 -22.09 27.10 -12.79
CA LEU A 112 -23.52 27.38 -12.58
C LEU A 112 -23.72 28.26 -11.33
N LEU A 113 -23.19 29.48 -11.38
CA LEU A 113 -23.74 30.61 -10.62
C LEU A 113 -25.08 31.00 -11.27
N ARG A 114 -26.17 30.30 -10.97
CA ARG A 114 -27.51 30.84 -11.20
C ARG A 114 -28.50 30.34 -10.13
N ARG A 115 -29.06 31.34 -9.44
CA ARG A 115 -30.23 31.35 -8.56
C ARG A 115 -29.93 30.82 -7.15
N CYS A 116 -29.85 31.64 -6.09
CA CYS A 116 -30.72 32.77 -5.72
C CYS A 116 -32.18 32.47 -6.04
N SER A 117 -32.86 31.81 -5.11
CA SER A 117 -34.18 32.21 -4.57
C SER A 117 -34.87 30.97 -4.02
N GLY A 118 -35.09 30.98 -2.71
CA GLY A 118 -35.84 29.95 -2.00
C GLY A 118 -36.24 30.45 -0.62
N GLN A 119 -36.85 31.64 -0.58
CA GLN A 119 -37.65 32.10 0.54
C GLN A 119 -39.11 31.75 0.21
N VAL A 120 -39.66 30.80 0.96
CA VAL A 120 -40.95 30.96 1.64
C VAL A 120 -40.92 30.11 2.90
#